data_AF-A0A965PKH8-F1
#
_entry.id   AF-A0A965PKH8-F1
#
_cell.length_a   1.000
_cell.length_b   1.000
_cell.length_c   1.000
_cell.angle_alpha   90.00
_cell.angle_beta   90.00
_cell.angle_gamma   90.00
#
_symmetry.space_group_name_H-M   'P 1'
#
loop_
_entity.id
_entity.type
_entity.pdbx_description
1 polymer ?
#
loop_
_entity_poly.entity_id
_entity_poly.type
_entity_poly.pdbx_seq_one_letter_code
_entity_poly.pdbx_strand_id
1 'polypeptide(L)'
;MAEPYDSAWLLEDVSAIIQQQYFPEFTEEAPGRFGSVVNKYFKPSMDAITSDGKTMQVEIAPGDTVRFGTDPLGPFASPDVFQAGSIKVRFNKATPTSSDFSHVSASCQTNDIDLEVAGRGSIIDFVERMFKQIMPEYDEKLAVHRHLSRSAQVGTVSGTVVRNNSYNFTQASGTADNTFGARFVVSNGSISYFRPGTRIDIYNGANLVVGNVAVTDSNPADNSIGVQYVSSPNTVRNSTGPGTLGSIASGHSIFYSGERNAGMYSLGAYFSAPVASESFIGGVDRTTSGYRWMIPVTTRPGATAATLTKSMVDDLAIAMGYRQEDEYGVVVTTSPDLHQKLRNE
;
A
#
# COMPACT_ATOMS: atom_id res chain seq x y z
N MET A 1 29.66 -28.03 7.78
CA MET A 1 29.33 -27.31 9.03
C MET A 1 29.47 -25.83 8.75
N ALA A 2 28.33 -25.16 8.56
CA ALA A 2 28.21 -23.72 8.39
C ALA A 2 26.92 -23.34 9.13
N GLU A 3 27.01 -22.31 9.96
CA GLU A 3 26.01 -21.95 10.97
C GLU A 3 24.63 -21.69 10.38
N PRO A 4 23.54 -22.12 11.05
CA PRO A 4 22.20 -21.72 10.68
C PRO A 4 21.98 -20.28 11.15
N TYR A 5 21.79 -19.35 10.20
CA TYR A 5 21.23 -18.04 10.53
C TYR A 5 19.80 -18.25 11.03
N ASP A 6 19.63 -18.26 12.35
CA ASP A 6 18.36 -18.25 13.03
C ASP A 6 17.76 -16.84 12.89
N SER A 7 17.00 -16.64 11.82
CA SER A 7 16.19 -15.44 11.64
C SER A 7 14.73 -15.88 11.63
N ALA A 8 14.07 -15.70 12.76
CA ALA A 8 12.62 -15.78 12.86
C ALA A 8 12.05 -14.51 12.21
N TRP A 9 11.50 -14.66 11.00
CA TRP A 9 10.81 -13.58 10.31
C TRP A 9 9.40 -13.51 10.88
N LEU A 10 9.20 -12.59 11.83
CA LEU A 10 7.91 -12.37 12.48
C LEU A 10 7.01 -11.50 11.59
N LEU A 11 5.73 -11.87 11.56
CA LEU A 11 4.68 -11.27 10.72
C LEU A 11 4.15 -9.93 11.30
N GLU A 12 4.99 -9.20 12.04
CA GLU A 12 4.53 -8.33 13.13
C GLU A 12 4.00 -6.95 12.70
N ASP A 13 4.33 -6.43 11.52
CA ASP A 13 4.01 -5.03 11.21
C ASP A 13 2.61 -4.75 10.66
N VAL A 14 1.75 -5.76 10.55
CA VAL A 14 0.35 -5.60 10.12
C VAL A 14 -0.64 -5.97 11.22
N SER A 15 -0.32 -6.94 12.09
CA SER A 15 -1.24 -7.37 13.15
C SER A 15 -1.31 -6.40 14.33
N ALA A 16 -0.19 -5.78 14.74
CA ALA A 16 -0.17 -4.88 15.89
C ALA A 16 -0.95 -3.58 15.66
N ILE A 17 -0.99 -3.10 14.42
CA ILE A 17 -1.78 -1.90 14.04
C ILE A 17 -3.26 -2.23 13.85
N ILE A 18 -3.58 -3.48 13.51
CA ILE A 18 -4.96 -3.95 13.49
C ILE A 18 -5.45 -4.23 14.93
N GLN A 19 -4.59 -4.72 15.84
CA GLN A 19 -4.97 -5.10 17.20
C GLN A 19 -5.20 -3.94 18.18
N GLN A 20 -4.69 -2.73 17.91
CA GLN A 20 -4.99 -1.57 18.78
C GLN A 20 -6.36 -0.93 18.52
N GLN A 21 -7.10 -1.37 17.50
CA GLN A 21 -8.46 -0.92 17.26
C GLN A 21 -9.35 -2.12 16.90
N TYR A 22 -10.07 -2.60 17.92
CA TYR A 22 -11.27 -3.45 17.84
C TYR A 22 -11.08 -4.98 17.69
N PHE A 23 -11.25 -5.63 18.84
CA PHE A 23 -11.77 -6.98 19.12
C PHE A 23 -10.84 -8.21 19.18
N PRO A 24 -11.10 -9.11 20.15
CA PRO A 24 -10.26 -10.27 20.48
C PRO A 24 -10.54 -11.46 19.55
N GLU A 25 -9.48 -12.22 19.29
CA GLU A 25 -9.44 -13.64 18.91
C GLU A 25 -10.64 -14.23 18.17
N PHE A 26 -10.56 -14.32 16.84
CA PHE A 26 -10.41 -15.56 16.06
C PHE A 26 -9.76 -15.24 14.70
N THR A 27 -9.32 -16.26 13.97
CA THR A 27 -8.60 -16.17 12.68
C THR A 27 -9.54 -16.10 11.46
N GLU A 28 -10.85 -16.03 11.65
CA GLU A 28 -11.83 -15.84 10.59
C GLU A 28 -13.17 -15.46 11.20
N GLU A 29 -13.74 -14.33 10.76
CA GLU A 29 -15.15 -14.03 10.98
C GLU A 29 -15.90 -14.26 9.67
N ALA A 30 -16.61 -15.38 9.59
CA ALA A 30 -17.74 -15.50 8.69
C ALA A 30 -18.78 -14.42 9.07
N PRO A 31 -19.24 -13.55 8.16
CA PRO A 31 -20.09 -12.42 8.52
C PRO A 31 -21.50 -12.89 8.83
N GLY A 32 -21.98 -12.56 10.03
CA GLY A 32 -23.39 -12.54 10.34
C GLY A 32 -24.10 -11.46 9.51
N ARG A 33 -25.08 -11.85 8.69
CA ARG A 33 -26.09 -10.90 8.20
C ARG A 33 -26.93 -10.43 9.39
N PHE A 34 -27.32 -9.15 9.40
CA PHE A 34 -28.11 -8.46 10.44
C PHE A 34 -27.35 -7.88 11.64
N GLY A 35 -26.11 -7.40 11.46
CA GLY A 35 -25.49 -6.49 12.43
C GLY A 35 -24.03 -6.71 12.82
N SER A 36 -23.20 -7.42 12.05
CA SER A 36 -21.78 -7.58 12.41
C SER A 36 -20.82 -7.63 11.21
N VAL A 37 -19.74 -6.85 11.36
CA VAL A 37 -18.43 -6.80 10.66
C VAL A 37 -18.46 -6.81 9.12
N VAL A 38 -17.97 -5.71 8.56
CA VAL A 38 -18.42 -5.21 7.26
C VAL A 38 -17.35 -5.29 6.16
N ASN A 39 -16.23 -5.95 6.41
CA ASN A 39 -15.30 -6.34 5.34
C ASN A 39 -14.58 -7.62 5.76
N LYS A 40 -14.69 -8.67 4.93
CA LYS A 40 -13.87 -9.88 5.08
C LYS A 40 -12.43 -9.50 4.78
N TYR A 41 -11.64 -9.19 5.79
CA TYR A 41 -10.20 -9.10 5.64
C TYR A 41 -9.60 -10.47 5.87
N PHE A 42 -8.71 -10.86 4.97
CA PHE A 42 -7.87 -12.02 5.18
C PHE A 42 -6.95 -11.77 6.38
N LYS A 43 -7.18 -12.45 7.51
CA LYS A 43 -6.32 -12.38 8.69
C LYS A 43 -5.31 -13.53 8.64
N PRO A 44 -4.04 -13.27 8.31
CA PRO A 44 -3.03 -14.33 8.31
C PRO A 44 -2.85 -14.89 9.73
N SER A 45 -2.75 -16.22 9.84
CA SER A 45 -2.40 -16.87 11.10
C SER A 45 -0.97 -16.51 11.53
N MET A 46 -0.76 -16.32 12.84
CA MET A 46 0.51 -15.90 13.46
C MET A 46 1.63 -16.97 13.41
N ASP A 47 1.34 -18.21 13.00
CA ASP A 47 2.38 -19.25 13.00
C ASP A 47 3.47 -18.99 11.95
N ALA A 48 4.70 -19.39 12.29
CA ALA A 48 5.88 -19.27 11.44
C ALA A 48 5.73 -19.97 10.08
N ILE A 49 6.41 -19.43 9.08
CA ILE A 49 6.47 -19.98 7.72
C ILE A 49 7.73 -20.84 7.61
N THR A 50 7.57 -22.15 7.57
CA THR A 50 8.68 -23.11 7.62
C THR A 50 9.12 -23.64 6.25
N SER A 51 8.57 -23.13 5.14
CA SER A 51 8.86 -23.59 3.77
C SER A 51 8.45 -22.57 2.69
N ASP A 52 7.88 -23.04 1.58
CA ASP A 52 7.43 -22.29 0.39
C ASP A 52 6.14 -21.46 0.60
N GLY A 53 5.74 -21.26 1.85
CA GLY A 53 4.54 -20.54 2.22
C GLY A 53 3.73 -21.24 3.31
N LYS A 54 2.49 -20.78 3.49
CA LYS A 54 1.55 -21.31 4.46
C LYS A 54 0.16 -21.41 3.85
N THR A 55 -0.42 -22.60 3.91
CA THR A 55 -1.82 -22.82 3.52
C THR A 55 -2.73 -22.49 4.68
N MET A 56 -3.67 -21.59 4.45
CA MET A 56 -4.68 -21.20 5.41
C MET A 56 -6.04 -21.67 4.90
N GLN A 57 -6.82 -22.29 5.78
CA GLN A 57 -8.19 -22.71 5.49
C GLN A 57 -9.11 -21.53 5.71
N VAL A 58 -10.07 -21.34 4.79
CA VAL A 58 -11.03 -20.24 4.82
C VAL A 58 -12.46 -20.71 4.78
N GLU A 59 -13.35 -20.14 5.58
CA GLU A 59 -14.80 -20.34 5.44
C GLU A 59 -15.37 -19.42 4.33
N ILE A 60 -15.73 -20.02 3.19
CA ILE A 60 -16.29 -19.29 2.04
C ILE A 60 -17.74 -18.90 2.32
N ALA A 61 -18.54 -19.84 2.81
CA ALA A 61 -19.96 -19.65 3.10
C ALA A 61 -20.42 -20.51 4.29
N PRO A 62 -21.34 -20.00 5.11
CA PRO A 62 -21.96 -20.78 6.18
C PRO A 62 -22.84 -21.88 5.60
N GLY A 63 -23.07 -22.95 6.36
CA GLY A 63 -23.99 -24.02 5.99
C GLY A 63 -25.45 -23.53 5.92
N ASP A 64 -26.20 -23.98 4.92
CA ASP A 64 -27.59 -23.59 4.69
C ASP A 64 -28.58 -24.59 5.30
N THR A 65 -28.76 -24.54 6.63
CA THR A 65 -29.41 -25.60 7.41
C THR A 65 -30.79 -25.24 7.97
N VAL A 66 -31.23 -23.99 7.90
CA VAL A 66 -32.46 -23.51 8.58
C VAL A 66 -33.57 -23.21 7.58
N ARG A 67 -34.78 -23.71 7.85
CA ARG A 67 -35.99 -23.43 7.06
C ARG A 67 -37.14 -23.06 7.99
N PHE A 68 -37.95 -22.08 7.58
CA PHE A 68 -39.22 -21.79 8.23
C PHE A 68 -40.32 -22.66 7.61
N GLY A 69 -41.01 -23.43 8.43
CA GLY A 69 -42.17 -24.23 8.03
C GLY A 69 -43.42 -23.78 8.77
N THR A 70 -44.55 -23.81 8.10
CA THR A 70 -45.88 -23.62 8.73
C THR A 70 -46.48 -24.95 9.20
N ASP A 71 -45.92 -26.06 8.75
CA ASP A 71 -46.31 -27.41 9.14
C ASP A 71 -45.42 -27.89 10.31
N PRO A 72 -45.97 -28.08 11.53
CA PRO A 72 -45.21 -28.57 12.67
C PRO A 72 -44.75 -30.03 12.52
N LEU A 73 -45.27 -30.77 11.54
CA LEU A 73 -44.86 -32.13 11.19
C LEU A 73 -44.12 -32.20 9.84
N GLY A 74 -43.79 -31.04 9.26
CA GLY A 74 -43.06 -30.95 8.00
C GLY A 74 -41.66 -31.59 8.11
N PRO A 75 -41.06 -32.01 6.98
CA PRO A 75 -39.72 -32.56 7.00
C PRO A 75 -38.72 -31.51 7.51
N PHE A 76 -37.81 -31.95 8.38
CA PHE A 76 -36.68 -31.13 8.81
C PHE A 76 -35.82 -30.75 7.60
N ALA A 77 -35.25 -29.55 7.63
CA ALA A 77 -34.28 -29.13 6.64
C ALA A 77 -33.08 -30.09 6.65
N SER A 78 -32.63 -30.50 5.46
CA SER A 78 -31.41 -31.29 5.34
C SER A 78 -30.22 -30.50 5.88
N PRO A 79 -29.36 -31.10 6.72
CA PRO A 79 -28.16 -30.42 7.19
C PRO A 79 -27.20 -30.22 6.01
N ASP A 80 -26.72 -29.00 5.86
CA ASP A 80 -25.62 -28.65 4.96
C ASP A 80 -24.38 -28.25 5.80
N VAL A 81 -23.20 -28.53 5.27
CA VAL A 81 -21.93 -28.19 5.91
C VAL A 81 -21.45 -26.82 5.41
N PHE A 82 -20.63 -26.14 6.21
CA PHE A 82 -20.00 -24.91 5.75
C PHE A 82 -19.08 -25.20 4.56
N GLN A 83 -18.99 -24.24 3.63
CA GLN A 83 -18.12 -24.36 2.47
C GLN A 83 -16.70 -23.92 2.84
N ALA A 84 -15.79 -24.88 2.94
CA ALA A 84 -14.37 -24.62 3.16
C ALA A 84 -13.63 -24.31 1.85
N GLY A 85 -12.67 -23.39 1.93
CA GLY A 85 -11.68 -23.08 0.91
C GLY A 85 -10.27 -23.13 1.50
N SER A 86 -9.27 -22.91 0.65
CA SER A 86 -7.90 -22.73 1.12
C SER A 86 -7.17 -21.69 0.27
N ILE A 87 -6.34 -20.88 0.92
CA ILE A 87 -5.45 -19.92 0.28
C ILE A 87 -4.04 -20.19 0.78
N LYS A 88 -3.09 -20.38 -0.14
CA LYS A 88 -1.67 -20.49 0.21
C LYS A 88 -1.01 -19.14 0.07
N VAL A 89 -0.60 -18.52 1.17
CA VAL A 89 0.34 -17.39 1.11
C VAL A 89 1.70 -17.95 0.72
N ARG A 90 2.20 -17.51 -0.43
CA ARG A 90 3.39 -18.06 -1.09
C ARG A 90 4.63 -17.34 -0.61
N PHE A 91 5.67 -18.10 -0.29
CA PHE A 91 6.99 -17.57 -0.03
C PHE A 91 7.98 -18.24 -0.97
N ASN A 92 8.65 -17.45 -1.81
CA ASN A 92 9.65 -17.96 -2.73
C ASN A 92 10.86 -17.03 -2.75
N LYS A 93 12.01 -17.55 -2.30
CA LYS A 93 13.27 -16.81 -2.26
C LYS A 93 13.90 -16.62 -3.66
N ALA A 94 13.66 -17.54 -4.59
CA ALA A 94 14.31 -17.54 -5.92
C ALA A 94 13.48 -16.79 -6.97
N THR A 95 12.15 -16.81 -6.84
CA THR A 95 11.23 -16.21 -7.83
C THR A 95 10.33 -15.18 -7.15
N PRO A 96 10.73 -13.88 -7.14
CA PRO A 96 9.98 -12.83 -6.45
C PRO A 96 8.53 -12.67 -6.93
N THR A 97 8.25 -12.94 -8.21
CA THR A 97 6.89 -12.89 -8.78
C THR A 97 5.96 -13.98 -8.23
N SER A 98 6.50 -14.99 -7.55
CA SER A 98 5.76 -16.06 -6.86
C SER A 98 5.81 -15.91 -5.35
N SER A 99 6.21 -14.73 -4.84
CA SER A 99 6.27 -14.41 -3.43
C SER A 99 5.26 -13.34 -3.07
N ASP A 100 4.45 -13.61 -2.06
CA ASP A 100 3.44 -12.67 -1.58
C ASP A 100 4.02 -11.68 -0.54
N PHE A 101 5.27 -11.88 -0.14
CA PHE A 101 5.96 -11.05 0.86
C PHE A 101 6.66 -9.84 0.24
N SER A 102 6.82 -8.80 1.04
CA SER A 102 7.71 -7.66 0.76
C SER A 102 8.86 -7.71 1.74
N HIS A 103 10.04 -7.28 1.31
CA HIS A 103 11.19 -7.13 2.19
C HIS A 103 11.47 -5.65 2.37
N VAL A 104 11.81 -5.26 3.59
CA VAL A 104 12.38 -3.95 3.87
C VAL A 104 13.83 -4.15 4.24
N SER A 105 14.71 -3.42 3.56
CA SER A 105 16.13 -3.40 3.86
C SER A 105 16.58 -1.96 4.05
N ALA A 106 17.43 -1.74 5.04
CA ALA A 106 18.01 -0.43 5.31
C ALA A 106 19.52 -0.55 5.29
N SER A 107 20.17 0.48 4.73
CA SER A 107 21.63 0.61 4.76
C SER A 107 21.99 2.00 5.27
N CYS A 108 23.13 2.09 5.92
CA CYS A 108 23.60 3.31 6.58
C CYS A 108 25.07 3.50 6.24
N GLN A 109 25.44 4.76 6.04
CA GLN A 109 26.82 5.16 5.76
C GLN A 109 27.30 6.03 6.91
N THR A 110 28.54 5.82 7.33
CA THR A 110 29.17 6.54 8.43
C THR A 110 30.52 7.08 7.95
N ASN A 111 30.95 8.20 8.52
CA ASN A 111 32.24 8.83 8.20
C ASN A 111 33.23 8.60 9.35
N ASP A 112 34.53 8.69 9.07
CA ASP A 112 35.60 8.49 10.06
C ASP A 112 35.48 9.44 11.27
N ILE A 113 34.98 10.66 11.06
CA ILE A 113 34.71 11.63 12.14
C ILE A 113 33.59 11.12 13.08
N ASP A 114 32.55 10.48 12.55
CA ASP A 114 31.47 9.91 13.38
C ASP A 114 31.95 8.70 14.20
N LEU A 115 32.94 7.96 13.68
CA LEU A 115 33.63 6.86 14.38
C LEU A 115 34.60 7.37 15.46
N GLU A 116 35.37 8.43 15.18
CA GLU A 116 36.31 9.02 16.15
C GLU A 116 35.60 9.68 17.35
N VAL A 117 34.44 10.31 17.13
CA VAL A 117 33.62 10.87 18.22
C VAL A 117 33.02 9.75 19.08
N ALA A 118 32.60 8.63 18.48
CA ALA A 118 32.13 7.45 19.22
C ALA A 118 33.25 6.75 20.02
N GLY A 119 34.50 6.85 19.56
CA GLY A 119 35.69 6.36 20.27
C GLY A 119 35.98 7.05 21.62
N ARG A 120 35.23 8.11 21.97
CA ARG A 120 35.30 8.79 23.27
C ARG A 120 34.16 8.42 24.25
N GLY A 121 33.23 7.53 23.87
CA GLY A 121 32.00 7.28 24.63
C GLY A 121 31.56 5.82 24.69
N SER A 122 31.12 5.22 23.58
CA SER A 122 30.86 3.77 23.48
C SER A 122 30.46 3.42 22.04
N ILE A 123 30.80 2.21 21.57
CA ILE A 123 30.29 1.65 20.30
C ILE A 123 28.75 1.58 20.31
N ILE A 124 28.15 1.52 21.50
CA ILE A 124 26.69 1.46 21.71
C ILE A 124 26.02 2.78 21.26
N ASP A 125 26.63 3.94 21.56
CA ASP A 125 26.10 5.26 21.13
C ASP A 125 26.09 5.42 19.60
N PHE A 126 27.05 4.79 18.91
CA PHE A 126 27.13 4.81 17.46
C PHE A 126 26.01 3.97 16.82
N VAL A 127 25.79 2.75 17.31
CA VAL A 127 24.69 1.87 16.85
C VAL A 127 23.33 2.52 17.12
N GLU A 128 23.14 3.11 18.31
CA GLU A 128 21.89 3.81 18.65
C GLU A 128 21.64 5.01 17.73
N ARG A 129 22.70 5.78 17.39
CA ARG A 129 22.59 6.91 16.46
C ARG A 129 22.23 6.44 15.05
N MET A 130 22.80 5.33 14.57
CA MET A 130 22.44 4.74 13.28
C MET A 130 20.98 4.26 13.27
N PHE A 131 20.53 3.61 14.35
CA PHE A 131 19.15 3.17 14.48
C PHE A 131 18.17 4.35 14.49
N LYS A 132 18.48 5.41 15.26
CA LYS A 132 17.70 6.66 15.30
C LYS A 132 17.66 7.40 13.95
N GLN A 133 18.64 7.19 13.08
CA GLN A 133 18.61 7.75 11.72
C GLN A 133 17.73 6.94 10.77
N ILE A 134 17.72 5.61 10.89
CA ILE A 134 16.97 4.72 10.00
C ILE A 134 15.47 4.68 10.35
N MET A 135 15.13 4.60 11.64
CA MET A 135 13.75 4.37 12.08
C MET A 135 12.73 5.40 11.56
N PRO A 136 13.00 6.72 11.59
CA PRO A 136 12.04 7.68 11.06
C PRO A 136 11.75 7.51 9.56
N GLU A 137 12.76 7.15 8.77
CA GLU A 137 12.58 6.88 7.34
C GLU A 137 11.80 5.57 7.12
N TYR A 138 12.11 4.54 7.92
CA TYR A 138 11.39 3.28 7.91
C TYR A 138 9.90 3.48 8.21
N ASP A 139 9.57 4.15 9.32
CA ASP A 139 8.18 4.37 9.75
C ASP A 139 7.37 5.16 8.71
N GLU A 140 8.00 6.17 8.10
CA GLU A 140 7.36 6.96 7.06
C GLU A 140 7.10 6.15 5.78
N LYS A 141 8.11 5.45 5.27
CA LYS A 141 7.95 4.62 4.07
C LYS A 141 6.93 3.53 4.31
N LEU A 142 6.96 2.90 5.49
CA LEU A 142 5.97 1.92 5.90
C LEU A 142 4.56 2.51 5.92
N ALA A 143 4.38 3.70 6.48
CA ALA A 143 3.10 4.40 6.48
C ALA A 143 2.60 4.70 5.05
N VAL A 144 3.48 5.15 4.15
CA VAL A 144 3.11 5.36 2.75
C VAL A 144 2.73 4.05 2.07
N HIS A 145 3.56 3.00 2.18
CA HIS A 145 3.31 1.69 1.58
C HIS A 145 2.01 1.04 2.06
N ARG A 146 1.56 1.32 3.29
CA ARG A 146 0.25 0.86 3.80
C ARG A 146 -0.95 1.39 3.00
N HIS A 147 -0.76 2.47 2.23
CA HIS A 147 -1.79 3.09 1.40
C HIS A 147 -1.60 2.86 -0.11
N LEU A 148 -0.47 2.28 -0.54
CA LEU A 148 -0.18 2.03 -1.96
C LEU A 148 -0.62 0.63 -2.40
N SER A 149 -0.96 0.45 -3.67
CA SER A 149 -1.13 -0.90 -4.23
C SER A 149 0.20 -1.68 -4.29
N ARG A 150 0.14 -2.99 -4.62
CA ARG A 150 1.36 -3.83 -4.76
C ARG A 150 2.38 -3.27 -5.76
N SER A 151 1.96 -2.44 -6.70
CA SER A 151 2.88 -1.78 -7.64
C SER A 151 3.86 -0.81 -6.95
N ALA A 152 3.55 -0.35 -5.73
CA ALA A 152 4.24 0.74 -5.02
C ALA A 152 4.25 2.08 -5.79
N GLN A 153 3.32 2.29 -6.72
CA GLN A 153 3.24 3.55 -7.44
C GLN A 153 2.78 4.66 -6.49
N VAL A 154 3.62 5.70 -6.34
CA VAL A 154 3.34 6.86 -5.47
C VAL A 154 2.61 7.99 -6.20
N GLY A 155 2.62 7.97 -7.53
CA GLY A 155 1.88 8.94 -8.35
C GLY A 155 2.16 8.80 -9.85
N THR A 156 1.64 9.73 -10.63
CA THR A 156 1.83 9.83 -12.08
C THR A 156 2.20 11.27 -12.44
N VAL A 157 3.10 11.43 -13.39
CA VAL A 157 3.43 12.74 -13.96
C VAL A 157 2.24 13.27 -14.75
N SER A 158 1.84 14.50 -14.49
CA SER A 158 0.74 15.17 -15.16
C SER A 158 1.21 16.45 -15.85
N GLY A 159 0.80 16.61 -17.10
CA GLY A 159 1.08 17.80 -17.90
C GLY A 159 2.51 17.85 -18.46
N THR A 160 2.85 19.01 -19.01
CA THR A 160 4.16 19.25 -19.64
C THR A 160 5.20 19.53 -18.57
N VAL A 161 6.29 18.76 -18.57
CA VAL A 161 7.41 18.98 -17.66
C VAL A 161 8.12 20.29 -18.02
N VAL A 162 8.38 21.11 -17.01
CA VAL A 162 9.09 22.39 -17.15
C VAL A 162 10.37 22.39 -16.33
N ARG A 163 11.28 23.31 -16.61
CA ARG A 163 12.48 23.51 -15.81
C ARG A 163 12.15 23.84 -14.36
N ASN A 164 12.93 23.31 -13.40
CA ASN A 164 12.77 23.64 -11.99
C ASN A 164 13.43 24.98 -11.61
N ASN A 165 12.83 26.10 -12.03
CA ASN A 165 13.33 27.46 -11.75
C ASN A 165 12.41 28.33 -10.89
N SER A 166 11.26 27.81 -10.48
CA SER A 166 10.34 28.45 -9.53
C SER A 166 9.71 27.38 -8.65
N TYR A 167 9.21 27.77 -7.47
CA TYR A 167 8.50 26.87 -6.55
C TYR A 167 7.10 26.50 -7.05
N ASN A 168 6.40 27.44 -7.70
CA ASN A 168 5.10 27.16 -8.32
C ASN A 168 5.30 26.67 -9.75
N PHE A 169 4.60 25.61 -10.14
CA PHE A 169 4.62 25.06 -11.50
C PHE A 169 4.15 26.08 -12.54
N THR A 170 3.12 26.87 -12.22
CA THR A 170 2.58 27.90 -13.13
C THR A 170 3.56 29.03 -13.43
N GLN A 171 4.55 29.25 -12.55
CA GLN A 171 5.58 30.26 -12.71
C GLN A 171 6.89 29.67 -13.26
N ALA A 172 7.00 28.35 -13.25
CA ALA A 172 8.16 27.66 -13.80
C ALA A 172 8.09 27.64 -15.33
N SER A 173 9.22 27.87 -15.99
CA SER A 173 9.29 28.02 -17.44
C SER A 173 10.62 27.57 -18.03
N GLY A 174 10.59 27.16 -19.30
CA GLY A 174 11.75 26.64 -20.02
C GLY A 174 11.83 25.12 -20.01
N THR A 175 12.80 24.58 -20.74
CA THR A 175 12.99 23.15 -20.94
C THR A 175 13.71 22.52 -19.76
N ALA A 176 13.16 21.41 -19.23
CA ALA A 176 13.83 20.62 -18.22
C ALA A 176 15.03 19.85 -18.79
N ASP A 177 16.10 19.79 -18.02
CA ASP A 177 17.29 19.00 -18.34
C ASP A 177 17.99 18.56 -17.05
N ASN A 178 19.09 17.81 -17.18
CA ASN A 178 19.84 17.32 -16.03
C ASN A 178 20.58 18.43 -15.26
N THR A 179 20.77 19.60 -15.86
CA THR A 179 21.51 20.72 -15.25
C THR A 179 20.62 21.55 -14.36
N PHE A 180 19.39 21.81 -14.82
CA PHE A 180 18.47 22.75 -14.18
C PHE A 180 17.29 22.08 -13.47
N GLY A 181 17.18 20.75 -13.57
CA GLY A 181 16.09 20.01 -12.95
C GLY A 181 14.79 20.05 -13.74
N ALA A 182 13.80 19.32 -13.24
CA ALA A 182 12.45 19.25 -13.77
C ALA A 182 11.43 19.59 -12.69
N ARG A 183 10.33 20.24 -13.05
CA ARG A 183 9.14 20.40 -12.23
C ARG A 183 7.93 19.92 -13.02
N PHE A 184 7.07 19.17 -12.35
CA PHE A 184 5.82 18.66 -12.93
C PHE A 184 4.76 18.44 -11.86
N VAL A 185 3.50 18.43 -12.29
CA VAL A 185 2.35 18.15 -11.42
C VAL A 185 2.24 16.64 -11.21
N VAL A 186 1.90 16.23 -9.99
CA VAL A 186 1.62 14.84 -9.63
C VAL A 186 0.11 14.61 -9.64
N SER A 187 -0.33 13.55 -10.32
CA SER A 187 -1.70 13.05 -10.30
C SER A 187 -1.75 11.62 -9.76
N ASN A 188 -2.95 11.15 -9.40
CA ASN A 188 -3.21 9.79 -8.91
C ASN A 188 -2.27 9.36 -7.76
N GLY A 189 -1.94 10.29 -6.88
CA GLY A 189 -1.03 10.11 -5.75
C GLY A 189 -1.10 11.32 -4.83
N SER A 190 -0.68 11.16 -3.58
CA SER A 190 -0.64 12.28 -2.64
C SER A 190 0.68 13.04 -2.79
N ILE A 191 0.60 14.38 -2.86
CA ILE A 191 1.79 15.23 -2.82
C ILE A 191 2.60 15.04 -1.53
N SER A 192 1.94 14.59 -0.45
CA SER A 192 2.58 14.32 0.85
C SER A 192 3.59 13.17 0.83
N TYR A 193 3.55 12.32 -0.19
CA TYR A 193 4.52 11.23 -0.37
C TYR A 193 5.88 11.74 -0.84
N PHE A 194 5.97 12.98 -1.31
CA PHE A 194 7.19 13.53 -1.87
C PHE A 194 7.83 14.50 -0.88
N ARG A 195 8.88 14.05 -0.19
CA ARG A 195 9.70 14.91 0.66
C ARG A 195 11.01 15.31 -0.02
N PRO A 196 11.53 16.52 0.26
CA PRO A 196 12.87 16.91 -0.15
C PRO A 196 13.92 15.86 0.23
N GLY A 197 14.79 15.50 -0.70
CA GLY A 197 15.86 14.51 -0.50
C GLY A 197 15.47 13.07 -0.82
N THR A 198 14.16 12.76 -0.88
CA THR A 198 13.68 11.43 -1.28
C THR A 198 14.06 11.13 -2.72
N ARG A 199 14.38 9.86 -2.98
CA ARG A 199 14.78 9.37 -4.30
C ARG A 199 13.63 8.67 -4.98
N ILE A 200 13.40 9.05 -6.24
CA ILE A 200 12.31 8.49 -7.05
C ILE A 200 12.84 7.96 -8.37
N ASP A 201 12.12 6.98 -8.91
CA ASP A 201 12.27 6.47 -10.26
C ASP A 201 11.01 6.80 -11.06
N ILE A 202 11.19 7.16 -12.33
CA ILE A 202 10.11 7.51 -13.25
C ILE A 202 10.14 6.52 -14.41
N TYR A 203 9.01 5.88 -14.66
CA TYR A 203 8.85 4.84 -15.67
C TYR A 203 7.81 5.21 -16.73
N ASN A 204 8.07 4.78 -17.96
CA ASN A 204 7.08 4.73 -19.03
C ASN A 204 6.72 3.26 -19.28
N GLY A 205 5.58 2.81 -18.73
CA GLY A 205 5.22 1.41 -18.73
C GLY A 205 6.32 0.57 -18.07
N ALA A 206 6.88 -0.41 -18.80
CA ALA A 206 7.98 -1.25 -18.32
C ALA A 206 9.35 -0.55 -18.25
N ASN A 207 9.54 0.56 -18.96
CA ASN A 207 10.86 1.14 -19.20
C ASN A 207 11.20 2.23 -18.19
N LEU A 208 12.37 2.12 -17.54
CA LEU A 208 12.90 3.21 -16.71
C LEU A 208 13.25 4.38 -17.61
N VAL A 209 12.70 5.57 -17.33
CA VAL A 209 13.02 6.81 -18.05
C VAL A 209 14.21 7.47 -17.37
N VAL A 210 14.07 7.71 -16.06
CA VAL A 210 15.13 8.23 -15.20
C VAL A 210 14.95 7.66 -13.80
N GLY A 211 16.06 7.26 -13.17
CA GLY A 211 16.09 6.65 -11.86
C GLY A 211 16.94 7.45 -10.87
N ASN A 212 16.70 7.21 -9.59
CA ASN A 212 17.44 7.78 -8.47
C ASN A 212 17.57 9.32 -8.53
N VAL A 213 16.53 10.00 -9.04
CA VAL A 213 16.47 11.47 -9.05
C VAL A 213 16.03 11.96 -7.68
N ALA A 214 16.57 13.09 -7.25
CA ALA A 214 16.26 13.64 -5.94
C ALA A 214 15.11 14.64 -6.04
N VAL A 215 14.10 14.48 -5.21
CA VAL A 215 13.09 15.51 -4.98
C VAL A 215 13.77 16.70 -4.31
N THR A 216 13.64 17.89 -4.88
CA THR A 216 14.17 19.14 -4.29
C THR A 216 13.17 19.76 -3.33
N ASP A 217 11.90 19.76 -3.74
CA ASP A 217 10.80 20.39 -3.03
C ASP A 217 9.45 19.86 -3.57
N SER A 218 8.41 20.01 -2.74
CA SER A 218 7.04 19.64 -3.04
C SER A 218 6.13 20.82 -2.75
N ASN A 219 5.27 21.19 -3.69
CA ASN A 219 4.31 22.27 -3.54
C ASN A 219 2.88 21.71 -3.47
N PRO A 220 2.24 21.73 -2.29
CA PRO A 220 0.87 21.28 -2.14
C PRO A 220 -0.17 22.17 -2.83
N ALA A 221 0.14 23.44 -3.10
CA ALA A 221 -0.83 24.39 -3.64
C ALA A 221 -1.23 24.08 -5.10
N ASP A 222 -0.30 23.56 -5.89
CA ASP A 222 -0.51 23.17 -7.29
C ASP A 222 -0.21 21.68 -7.56
N ASN A 223 -0.02 20.90 -6.49
CA ASN A 223 0.35 19.49 -6.53
C ASN A 223 1.62 19.21 -7.36
N SER A 224 2.58 20.12 -7.39
CA SER A 224 3.82 19.94 -8.16
C SER A 224 5.03 19.55 -7.30
N ILE A 225 5.97 18.84 -7.90
CA ILE A 225 7.26 18.54 -7.29
C ILE A 225 8.40 19.04 -8.18
N GLY A 226 9.44 19.57 -7.55
CA GLY A 226 10.74 19.82 -8.16
C GLY A 226 11.64 18.61 -8.00
N VAL A 227 12.39 18.26 -9.04
CA VAL A 227 13.37 17.18 -9.04
C VAL A 227 14.67 17.62 -9.68
N GLN A 228 15.78 17.04 -9.23
CA GLN A 228 17.11 17.28 -9.77
C GLN A 228 17.82 15.97 -10.12
N TYR A 229 18.66 16.05 -11.15
CA TYR A 229 19.52 14.95 -11.56
C TYR A 229 20.77 15.01 -10.70
N VAL A 230 21.09 13.92 -10.02
CA VAL A 230 22.23 13.88 -9.09
C VAL A 230 23.43 13.28 -9.80
N SER A 231 24.46 14.11 -9.96
CA SER A 231 25.79 13.70 -10.43
C SER A 231 26.80 14.07 -9.34
N SER A 232 27.33 13.05 -8.67
CA SER A 232 28.24 13.17 -7.54
C SER A 232 29.42 12.20 -7.70
N PRO A 233 30.58 12.49 -7.08
CA PRO A 233 31.66 11.51 -6.94
C PRO A 233 31.21 10.22 -6.22
N ASN A 234 30.18 10.30 -5.35
CA ASN A 234 29.56 9.10 -4.76
C ASN A 234 28.56 8.48 -5.75
N THR A 235 29.04 7.50 -6.51
CA THR A 235 28.29 6.85 -7.60
C THR A 235 27.01 6.14 -7.13
N VAL A 236 26.92 5.75 -5.85
CA VAL A 236 25.74 5.08 -5.28
C VAL A 236 24.51 6.01 -5.24
N ARG A 237 24.73 7.33 -5.17
CA ARG A 237 23.64 8.33 -5.13
C ARG A 237 23.37 9.01 -6.47
N ASN A 238 24.05 8.56 -7.52
CA ASN A 238 23.89 9.15 -8.85
C ASN A 238 22.57 8.73 -9.47
N SER A 239 21.94 9.67 -10.16
CA SER A 239 20.77 9.39 -10.97
C SER A 239 21.15 8.42 -12.09
N THR A 240 20.23 7.52 -12.43
CA THR A 240 20.40 6.42 -13.36
C THR A 240 19.36 6.48 -14.48
N GLY A 241 19.41 5.54 -15.42
CA GLY A 241 18.44 5.42 -16.50
C GLY A 241 18.96 5.93 -17.85
N PRO A 242 18.28 5.53 -18.95
CA PRO A 242 18.70 5.86 -20.31
C PRO A 242 18.31 7.27 -20.75
N GLY A 243 17.39 7.93 -20.03
CA GLY A 243 16.86 9.25 -20.38
C GLY A 243 17.45 10.39 -19.55
N THR A 244 16.98 11.60 -19.85
CA THR A 244 17.26 12.81 -19.07
C THR A 244 15.99 13.26 -18.37
N LEU A 245 16.10 14.23 -17.46
CA LEU A 245 14.92 14.88 -16.88
C LEU A 245 14.00 15.53 -17.93
N GLY A 246 14.54 15.94 -19.09
CA GLY A 246 13.74 16.45 -20.21
C GLY A 246 12.94 15.37 -20.95
N SER A 247 13.23 14.09 -20.72
CA SER A 247 12.51 12.95 -21.30
C SER A 247 11.28 12.53 -20.49
N ILE A 248 11.05 13.15 -19.33
CA ILE A 248 9.86 12.91 -18.52
C ILE A 248 8.65 13.51 -19.25
N ALA A 249 7.55 12.76 -19.31
CA ALA A 249 6.32 13.18 -19.96
C ALA A 249 5.09 12.81 -19.14
N SER A 250 3.96 13.45 -19.45
CA SER A 250 2.66 13.14 -18.86
C SER A 250 2.30 11.67 -19.02
N GLY A 251 1.75 11.05 -17.98
CA GLY A 251 1.40 9.63 -17.94
C GLY A 251 2.52 8.71 -17.46
N HIS A 252 3.74 9.20 -17.25
CA HIS A 252 4.81 8.40 -16.65
C HIS A 252 4.51 8.12 -15.16
N SER A 253 4.73 6.88 -14.73
CA SER A 253 4.51 6.44 -13.35
C SER A 253 5.72 6.76 -12.47
N ILE A 254 5.46 7.15 -11.22
CA ILE A 254 6.47 7.53 -10.24
C ILE A 254 6.49 6.48 -9.12
N PHE A 255 7.68 6.02 -8.75
CA PHE A 255 7.95 5.08 -7.66
C PHE A 255 9.06 5.64 -6.78
N TYR A 256 9.14 5.23 -5.52
CA TYR A 256 10.40 5.39 -4.78
C TYR A 256 11.49 4.55 -5.44
N SER A 257 12.73 5.04 -5.36
CA SER A 257 13.83 4.46 -6.13
C SER A 257 14.08 3.00 -5.73
N GLY A 258 14.06 2.10 -6.73
CA GLY A 258 14.23 0.66 -6.54
C GLY A 258 12.98 -0.09 -6.05
N GLU A 259 11.87 0.60 -5.78
CA GLU A 259 10.69 -0.01 -5.12
C GLU A 259 9.57 -0.42 -6.08
N ARG A 260 9.79 -0.32 -7.40
CA ARG A 260 8.79 -0.69 -8.40
C ARG A 260 8.36 -2.16 -8.24
N ASN A 261 7.05 -2.38 -8.11
CA ASN A 261 6.43 -3.70 -7.89
C ASN A 261 6.86 -4.40 -6.58
N ALA A 262 7.40 -3.65 -5.62
CA ALA A 262 7.84 -4.17 -4.32
C ALA A 262 6.91 -3.76 -3.16
N GLY A 263 5.77 -3.12 -3.45
CA GLY A 263 4.85 -2.62 -2.42
C GLY A 263 4.05 -3.74 -1.79
N MET A 264 3.77 -3.71 -0.49
CA MET A 264 3.08 -4.79 0.21
C MET A 264 1.62 -5.00 -0.21
N TYR A 265 1.03 -6.14 0.16
CA TYR A 265 -0.42 -6.30 0.19
C TYR A 265 -0.99 -5.45 1.33
N SER A 266 -1.10 -4.17 1.05
CA SER A 266 -1.56 -3.14 1.97
C SER A 266 -3.09 -3.00 1.95
N LEU A 267 -3.63 -2.09 2.78
CA LEU A 267 -5.03 -1.66 2.67
C LEU A 267 -5.31 -1.14 1.25
N GLY A 268 -4.43 -0.32 0.68
CA GLY A 268 -4.56 0.17 -0.70
C GLY A 268 -4.61 -0.96 -1.74
N ALA A 269 -3.84 -2.03 -1.55
CA ALA A 269 -3.90 -3.21 -2.42
C ALA A 269 -5.17 -4.05 -2.21
N TYR A 270 -5.65 -4.15 -0.97
CA TYR A 270 -6.88 -4.88 -0.65
C TYR A 270 -8.11 -4.18 -1.24
N PHE A 271 -8.13 -2.85 -1.13
CA PHE A 271 -9.22 -1.99 -1.61
C PHE A 271 -9.16 -1.63 -3.10
N SER A 272 -8.11 -2.04 -3.82
CA SER A 272 -8.03 -1.81 -5.26
C SER A 272 -9.09 -2.61 -6.02
N ALA A 273 -9.63 -2.04 -7.09
CA ALA A 273 -10.48 -2.79 -8.02
C ALA A 273 -9.71 -3.97 -8.65
N PRO A 274 -10.27 -5.19 -8.65
CA PRO A 274 -9.62 -6.34 -9.27
C PRO A 274 -9.58 -6.19 -10.79
N VAL A 275 -8.51 -6.68 -11.42
CA VAL A 275 -8.36 -6.76 -12.88
C VAL A 275 -8.42 -8.21 -13.33
N ALA A 276 -8.83 -8.44 -14.59
CA ALA A 276 -8.89 -9.80 -15.13
C ALA A 276 -7.51 -10.47 -15.07
N SER A 277 -7.46 -11.73 -14.63
CA SER A 277 -6.21 -12.48 -14.47
C SER A 277 -5.22 -11.83 -13.49
N GLU A 278 -5.71 -11.09 -12.49
CA GLU A 278 -4.85 -10.62 -11.42
C GLU A 278 -4.23 -11.78 -10.63
N SER A 279 -3.06 -11.53 -10.05
CA SER A 279 -2.39 -12.45 -9.12
C SER A 279 -2.38 -11.82 -7.74
N PHE A 280 -3.51 -11.91 -7.04
CA PHE A 280 -3.65 -11.46 -5.66
C PHE A 280 -2.94 -12.45 -4.70
N ILE A 281 -3.13 -12.28 -3.40
CA ILE A 281 -2.54 -13.14 -2.35
C ILE A 281 -2.75 -14.62 -2.71
N GLY A 282 -1.66 -15.39 -2.73
CA GLY A 282 -1.68 -16.80 -3.10
C GLY A 282 -1.85 -17.10 -4.58
N GLY A 283 -1.75 -16.10 -5.44
CA GLY A 283 -1.95 -16.22 -6.88
C GLY A 283 -3.42 -16.28 -7.28
N VAL A 284 -4.31 -15.85 -6.38
CA VAL A 284 -5.75 -15.86 -6.57
C VAL A 284 -6.17 -14.73 -7.50
N ASP A 285 -7.04 -15.05 -8.46
CA ASP A 285 -7.76 -14.04 -9.24
C ASP A 285 -9.11 -13.78 -8.56
N ARG A 286 -9.30 -12.58 -7.96
CA ARG A 286 -10.53 -12.26 -7.24
C ARG A 286 -11.74 -12.12 -8.18
N THR A 287 -11.54 -12.00 -9.50
CA THR A 287 -12.64 -11.98 -10.47
C THR A 287 -13.30 -13.36 -10.67
N THR A 288 -12.61 -14.43 -10.27
CA THR A 288 -13.11 -15.81 -10.29
C THR A 288 -14.18 -16.00 -9.21
N SER A 289 -15.30 -16.67 -9.56
CA SER A 289 -16.48 -16.80 -8.68
C SER A 289 -16.17 -17.27 -7.25
N GLY A 290 -15.24 -18.23 -7.10
CA GLY A 290 -14.84 -18.77 -5.79
C GLY A 290 -14.03 -17.80 -4.90
N TYR A 291 -13.57 -16.68 -5.44
CA TYR A 291 -12.73 -15.71 -4.73
C TYR A 291 -13.30 -14.29 -4.68
N ARG A 292 -14.50 -14.08 -5.25
CA ARG A 292 -15.18 -12.78 -5.24
C ARG A 292 -15.52 -12.28 -3.85
N TRP A 293 -15.59 -13.16 -2.86
CA TRP A 293 -15.77 -12.80 -1.46
C TRP A 293 -14.59 -11.99 -0.89
N MET A 294 -13.43 -11.98 -1.56
CA MET A 294 -12.27 -11.16 -1.24
C MET A 294 -12.32 -9.76 -1.89
N ILE A 295 -13.31 -9.50 -2.75
CA ILE A 295 -13.50 -8.17 -3.34
C ILE A 295 -14.23 -7.30 -2.30
N PRO A 296 -13.71 -6.11 -1.95
CA PRO A 296 -14.40 -5.17 -1.08
C PRO A 296 -15.79 -4.81 -1.61
N VAL A 297 -16.70 -4.44 -0.70
CA VAL A 297 -18.00 -3.90 -1.13
C VAL A 297 -17.77 -2.56 -1.84
N THR A 298 -18.19 -2.48 -3.10
CA THR A 298 -18.13 -1.26 -3.91
C THR A 298 -19.52 -0.85 -4.35
N THR A 299 -19.83 0.44 -4.25
CA THR A 299 -21.05 1.03 -4.80
C THR A 299 -20.72 1.95 -5.97
N ARG A 300 -21.68 2.09 -6.89
CA ARG A 300 -21.59 3.00 -8.05
C ARG A 300 -20.30 2.83 -8.90
N PRO A 301 -19.92 1.60 -9.29
CA PRO A 301 -18.75 1.38 -10.14
C PRO A 301 -18.89 2.14 -11.46
N GLY A 302 -17.83 2.87 -11.86
CA GLY A 302 -17.83 3.68 -13.08
C GLY A 302 -18.45 5.07 -12.94
N ALA A 303 -18.85 5.50 -11.74
CA ALA A 303 -19.28 6.87 -11.51
C ALA A 303 -18.12 7.86 -11.75
N THR A 304 -18.41 8.92 -12.50
CA THR A 304 -17.46 9.99 -12.86
C THR A 304 -17.64 11.26 -12.03
N ALA A 305 -18.52 11.24 -11.03
CA ALA A 305 -18.83 12.40 -10.21
C ALA A 305 -17.59 12.86 -9.42
N ALA A 306 -17.23 14.15 -9.55
CA ALA A 306 -16.07 14.75 -8.88
C ALA A 306 -16.29 15.00 -7.37
N THR A 307 -17.55 14.91 -6.92
CA THR A 307 -17.97 15.22 -5.55
C THR A 307 -18.61 14.00 -4.91
N LEU A 308 -18.07 13.59 -3.77
CA LEU A 308 -18.64 12.56 -2.92
C LEU A 308 -19.77 13.19 -2.12
N THR A 309 -20.99 12.67 -2.30
CA THR A 309 -22.19 13.16 -1.60
C THR A 309 -22.53 12.25 -0.44
N LYS A 310 -23.26 12.77 0.56
CA LYS A 310 -23.77 11.93 1.67
C LYS A 310 -24.48 10.66 1.17
N SER A 311 -25.31 10.78 0.13
CA SER A 311 -26.03 9.64 -0.45
C SER A 311 -25.12 8.54 -1.02
N MET A 312 -23.87 8.84 -1.42
CA MET A 312 -22.91 7.82 -1.84
C MET A 312 -22.42 6.98 -0.67
N VAL A 313 -22.26 7.62 0.49
CA VAL A 313 -21.87 6.95 1.75
C VAL A 313 -23.03 6.14 2.28
N ASP A 314 -24.25 6.68 2.25
CA ASP A 314 -25.46 5.97 2.65
C ASP A 314 -25.69 4.72 1.77
N ASP A 315 -25.53 4.83 0.44
CA ASP A 315 -25.60 3.67 -0.46
C ASP A 315 -24.58 2.59 -0.11
N LEU A 316 -23.33 3.01 0.21
CA LEU A 316 -22.29 2.07 0.61
C LEU A 316 -22.64 1.37 1.92
N ALA A 317 -23.11 2.12 2.93
CA ALA A 317 -23.54 1.57 4.21
C ALA A 317 -24.70 0.57 4.04
N ILE A 318 -25.68 0.89 3.19
CA ILE A 318 -26.79 -0.02 2.86
C ILE A 318 -26.27 -1.28 2.17
N ALA A 319 -25.40 -1.15 1.16
CA ALA A 319 -24.84 -2.28 0.43
C ALA A 319 -23.99 -3.20 1.32
N MET A 320 -23.33 -2.61 2.30
CA MET A 320 -22.61 -3.26 3.39
C MET A 320 -23.53 -3.98 4.39
N GLY A 321 -24.85 -3.81 4.30
CA GLY A 321 -25.81 -4.41 5.21
C GLY A 321 -25.90 -3.71 6.56
N TYR A 322 -25.41 -2.46 6.65
CA TYR A 322 -25.60 -1.62 7.83
C TYR A 322 -27.10 -1.38 8.02
N ARG A 323 -27.68 -2.01 9.03
CA ARG A 323 -29.06 -1.80 9.45
C ARG A 323 -29.04 -1.40 10.91
N GLN A 324 -29.37 -0.13 11.14
CA GLN A 324 -29.89 0.47 12.37
C GLN A 324 -28.97 1.47 13.11
N GLU A 325 -29.63 2.55 13.53
CA GLU A 325 -29.15 3.84 14.06
C GLU A 325 -28.89 3.83 15.57
N ASP A 326 -28.84 2.66 16.22
CA ASP A 326 -28.72 2.57 17.68
C ASP A 326 -27.33 2.05 18.11
N GLU A 327 -26.64 2.92 18.85
CA GLU A 327 -25.56 2.68 19.83
C GLU A 327 -24.11 2.40 19.42
N TYR A 328 -23.72 2.42 18.14
CA TYR A 328 -22.28 2.41 17.81
C TYR A 328 -21.90 3.52 16.82
N GLY A 329 -21.22 4.55 17.35
CA GLY A 329 -20.53 5.53 16.54
C GLY A 329 -19.41 4.85 15.76
N VAL A 330 -19.63 4.59 14.47
CA VAL A 330 -18.59 4.06 13.59
C VAL A 330 -17.66 5.21 13.23
N VAL A 331 -16.38 5.07 13.58
CA VAL A 331 -15.32 5.96 13.09
C VAL A 331 -14.91 5.47 11.70
N VAL A 332 -15.33 6.20 10.67
CA VAL A 332 -14.85 5.96 9.31
C VAL A 332 -13.58 6.77 9.12
N THR A 333 -12.43 6.10 8.93
CA THR A 333 -11.20 6.77 8.53
C THR A 333 -11.26 7.05 7.03
N THR A 334 -11.30 8.31 6.67
CA THR A 334 -11.35 8.74 5.27
C THR A 334 -10.34 9.85 5.03
N SER A 335 -10.07 10.16 3.77
CA SER A 335 -9.15 11.26 3.45
C SER A 335 -9.70 12.58 4.00
N PRO A 336 -8.83 13.52 4.43
CA PRO A 336 -9.26 14.85 4.88
C PRO A 336 -10.13 15.58 3.84
N ASP A 337 -9.91 15.31 2.55
CA ASP A 337 -10.73 15.84 1.45
C ASP A 337 -12.16 15.31 1.48
N LEU A 338 -12.36 14.03 1.85
CA LEU A 338 -13.70 13.48 2.04
C LEU A 338 -14.39 14.17 3.22
N HIS A 339 -13.67 14.36 4.33
CA HIS A 339 -14.20 15.07 5.50
C HIS A 339 -14.56 16.52 5.18
N GLN A 340 -13.73 17.24 4.42
CA GLN A 340 -14.05 18.61 3.98
C GLN A 340 -15.24 18.65 3.04
N LYS A 341 -15.33 17.72 2.07
CA LYS A 341 -16.46 17.65 1.14
C LYS A 341 -17.79 17.32 1.85
N LEU A 342 -17.77 16.41 2.83
CA LEU A 342 -18.94 16.08 3.65
C LEU A 342 -19.33 17.19 4.64
N ARG A 343 -18.38 18.03 5.08
CA ARG A 343 -18.64 19.17 5.99
C ARG A 343 -19.18 20.41 5.30
N ASN A 344 -18.91 20.56 4.00
CA ASN A 344 -19.26 21.74 3.21
C ASN A 344 -20.57 21.55 2.41
N GLU A 345 -21.36 20.50 2.68
CA GLU A 345 -22.75 20.38 2.20
C GLU A 345 -23.69 21.40 2.86
#